data_AF-B4QLY1-F1
#
_entry.id   AF-B4QLY1-F1
#
_cell.length_a   1.000
_cell.length_b   1.000
_cell.length_c   1.000
_cell.angle_alpha   90.00
_cell.angle_beta   90.00
_cell.angle_gamma   90.00
#
_symmetry.space_group_name_H-M   'P 1'
#
loop_
_entity.id
_entity.type
_entity.pdbx_description
1 polymer ?
#
loop_
_entity_poly.entity_id
_entity_poly.type
_entity_poly.pdbx_seq_one_letter_code
_entity_poly.pdbx_strand_id
1 'polypeptide(L)'
;MQQIMLDEDDVAIVNGLISILDMSNVTTGHFLQMTPSFAKKMTVFQEEALPLRPQGIHFINTPNGFDTIFNMIKPMMSKKQQGRLYVHGTKWEALYNQIPKQYLPVEYGGENGSIPDLLQQWEQRILAYRNYWEEEKNYGTDESLRVGQPVDFESLFGLQGSFRQLNVD
;
A
#
# COMPACT_ATOMS: atom_id res chain seq x y z
N MET A 1 -0.96 11.37 0.92
CA MET A 1 0.22 10.96 1.72
C MET A 1 1.37 10.47 0.84
N GLN A 2 1.22 9.42 0.04
CA GLN A 2 2.32 8.92 -0.82
C GLN A 2 2.84 9.94 -1.83
N GLN A 3 1.95 10.70 -2.48
CA GLN A 3 2.35 11.81 -3.37
C GLN A 3 3.09 12.92 -2.62
N ILE A 4 2.56 13.35 -1.46
CA ILE A 4 3.26 14.31 -0.60
C ILE A 4 4.67 13.82 -0.24
N MET A 5 4.84 12.54 0.12
CA MET A 5 6.17 11.98 0.37
C MET A 5 7.08 11.98 -0.87
N LEU A 6 6.52 11.73 -2.06
CA LEU A 6 7.26 11.80 -3.32
C LEU A 6 7.68 13.24 -3.67
N ASP A 7 6.90 14.22 -3.26
CA ASP A 7 7.17 15.63 -3.57
C ASP A 7 8.08 16.30 -2.53
N GLU A 8 8.01 15.87 -1.26
CA GLU A 8 8.67 16.55 -0.14
C GLU A 8 9.85 15.78 0.48
N ASP A 9 9.96 14.45 0.29
CA ASP A 9 10.91 13.61 1.03
C ASP A 9 11.86 12.83 0.10
N ASP A 10 12.94 13.50 -0.30
CA ASP A 10 14.03 12.91 -1.10
C ASP A 10 14.65 11.67 -0.43
N VAL A 11 14.69 11.64 0.91
CA VAL A 11 15.25 10.52 1.66
C VAL A 11 14.37 9.29 1.47
N ALA A 12 13.05 9.44 1.50
CA ALA A 12 12.09 8.37 1.21
C ALA A 12 12.17 7.90 -0.24
N ILE A 13 12.39 8.79 -1.21
CA ILE A 13 12.54 8.42 -2.63
C ILE A 13 13.79 7.56 -2.84
N VAL A 14 14.93 7.99 -2.29
CA VAL A 14 16.22 7.33 -2.48
C VAL A 14 16.30 6.03 -1.65
N ASN A 15 15.90 6.08 -0.38
CA ASN A 15 16.07 4.95 0.53
C ASN A 15 14.86 4.01 0.52
N GLY A 16 13.68 4.47 0.14
CA GLY A 16 12.43 3.72 0.23
C GLY A 16 11.75 3.88 1.59
N LEU A 17 10.65 3.15 1.79
CA LEU A 17 9.74 3.31 2.93
C LEU A 17 9.52 2.02 3.70
N ILE A 18 9.45 2.12 5.03
CA ILE A 18 8.94 1.06 5.91
C ILE A 18 7.54 1.47 6.39
N SER A 19 6.56 0.60 6.18
CA SER A 19 5.18 0.82 6.62
C SER A 19 4.83 -0.09 7.79
N ILE A 20 4.20 0.47 8.82
CA ILE A 20 3.61 -0.27 9.93
C ILE A 20 2.09 -0.17 9.83
N LEU A 21 1.41 -1.30 9.78
CA LEU A 21 -0.04 -1.39 9.74
C LEU A 21 -0.55 -1.96 11.07
N ASP A 22 -1.22 -1.09 11.84
CA ASP A 22 -1.86 -1.48 13.08
C ASP A 22 -3.25 -2.04 12.82
N MET A 23 -3.40 -3.33 13.11
CA MET A 23 -4.60 -4.09 12.78
C MET A 23 -5.58 -4.20 13.96
N SER A 24 -5.34 -3.50 15.09
CA SER A 24 -6.11 -3.61 16.34
C SER A 24 -7.62 -3.46 16.17
N ASN A 25 -8.06 -2.61 15.23
CA ASN A 25 -9.47 -2.29 15.01
C ASN A 25 -10.01 -2.85 13.68
N VAL A 26 -9.28 -3.78 13.05
CA VAL A 26 -9.69 -4.35 11.78
C VAL A 26 -10.72 -5.45 12.00
N THR A 27 -11.86 -5.34 11.31
CA THR A 27 -12.98 -6.28 11.41
C THR A 27 -13.04 -7.20 10.19
N THR A 28 -13.81 -8.28 10.28
CA THR A 28 -14.14 -9.14 9.12
C THR A 28 -14.74 -8.34 7.97
N GLY A 29 -15.55 -7.31 8.26
CA GLY A 29 -16.13 -6.43 7.25
C GLY A 29 -15.06 -5.71 6.41
N HIS A 30 -13.97 -5.28 7.02
CA HIS A 30 -12.83 -4.69 6.29
C HIS A 30 -12.12 -5.72 5.40
N PHE A 31 -11.95 -6.96 5.88
CA PHE A 31 -11.33 -8.01 5.07
C PHE A 31 -12.18 -8.41 3.85
N LEU A 32 -13.51 -8.38 3.97
CA LEU A 32 -14.40 -8.70 2.85
C LEU A 32 -14.29 -7.68 1.69
N GLN A 33 -13.80 -6.47 1.95
CA GLN A 33 -13.50 -5.48 0.90
C GLN A 33 -12.23 -5.85 0.11
N MET A 34 -11.36 -6.70 0.67
CA MET A 34 -10.13 -7.15 0.04
C MET A 34 -10.38 -8.30 -0.93
N THR A 35 -11.13 -8.01 -2.00
CA THR A 35 -11.42 -8.99 -3.04
C THR A 35 -10.15 -9.37 -3.81
N PRO A 36 -10.10 -10.56 -4.43
CA PRO A 36 -8.97 -10.97 -5.29
C PRO A 36 -8.61 -9.94 -6.37
N SER A 37 -9.62 -9.34 -7.02
CA SER A 37 -9.39 -8.33 -8.06
C SER A 37 -8.83 -7.03 -7.48
N PHE A 38 -9.30 -6.60 -6.31
CA PHE A 38 -8.77 -5.42 -5.62
C PHE A 38 -7.33 -5.65 -5.14
N ALA A 39 -7.04 -6.82 -4.58
CA ALA A 39 -5.68 -7.17 -4.17
C ALA A 39 -4.69 -7.22 -5.35
N LYS A 40 -5.12 -7.72 -6.50
CA LYS A 40 -4.31 -7.69 -7.73
C LYS A 40 -4.06 -6.24 -8.19
N LYS A 41 -5.08 -5.38 -8.19
CA LYS A 41 -4.96 -3.94 -8.47
C LYS A 41 -3.94 -3.26 -7.56
N MET A 42 -4.06 -3.47 -6.25
CA MET A 42 -3.12 -2.92 -5.27
C MET A 42 -1.69 -3.39 -5.51
N THR A 43 -1.50 -4.67 -5.84
CA THR A 43 -0.18 -5.24 -6.12
C THR A 43 0.45 -4.59 -7.35
N VAL A 44 -0.27 -4.54 -8.48
CA VAL A 44 0.22 -3.91 -9.72
C VAL A 44 0.52 -2.43 -9.49
N PHE A 45 -0.37 -1.71 -8.79
CA PHE A 45 -0.12 -0.31 -8.47
C PHE A 45 1.18 -0.12 -7.67
N GLN A 46 1.40 -0.91 -6.62
CA GLN A 46 2.62 -0.80 -5.81
C GLN A 46 3.89 -1.25 -6.53
N GLU A 47 3.82 -2.22 -7.44
CA GLU A 47 4.99 -2.78 -8.12
C GLU A 47 5.37 -2.03 -9.40
N GLU A 48 4.38 -1.54 -10.15
CA GLU A 48 4.56 -1.06 -11.53
C GLU A 48 4.20 0.42 -11.72
N ALA A 49 3.37 1.00 -10.86
CA ALA A 49 2.87 2.37 -11.05
C ALA A 49 3.42 3.38 -10.03
N LEU A 50 3.64 2.96 -8.79
CA LEU A 50 4.07 3.85 -7.73
C LEU A 50 5.61 3.95 -7.69
N PRO A 51 6.21 5.15 -7.88
CA PRO A 51 7.66 5.33 -7.83
C PRO A 51 8.21 5.37 -6.40
N LEU A 52 7.63 4.59 -5.48
CA LEU A 52 8.11 4.43 -4.11
C LEU A 52 8.53 2.98 -3.88
N ARG A 53 9.74 2.80 -3.34
CA ARG A 53 10.26 1.46 -3.06
C ARG A 53 9.90 1.03 -1.62
N PRO A 54 9.02 0.04 -1.41
CA PRO A 54 8.83 -0.52 -0.09
C PRO A 54 10.09 -1.28 0.36
N GLN A 55 10.56 -1.00 1.56
CA GLN A 55 11.62 -1.73 2.26
C GLN A 55 11.04 -2.84 3.13
N GLY A 56 9.92 -2.57 3.79
CA GLY A 56 9.20 -3.53 4.63
C GLY A 56 7.79 -3.08 4.93
N ILE A 57 6.87 -4.04 5.05
CA ILE A 57 5.47 -3.83 5.44
C ILE A 57 5.21 -4.72 6.66
N HIS A 58 4.99 -4.09 7.80
CA HIS A 58 4.92 -4.72 9.11
C HIS A 58 3.48 -4.68 9.63
N PHE A 59 2.85 -5.85 9.80
CA PHE A 59 1.52 -5.98 10.38
C PHE A 59 1.63 -6.29 11.87
N ILE A 60 1.07 -5.42 12.70
CA ILE A 60 1.03 -5.55 14.16
C ILE A 60 -0.42 -5.65 14.65
N ASN A 61 -0.62 -6.19 15.85
CA ASN A 61 -1.92 -6.37 16.48
C ASN A 61 -2.94 -7.07 15.58
N THR A 62 -2.50 -8.07 14.80
CA THR A 62 -3.36 -8.77 13.83
C THR A 62 -4.46 -9.57 14.52
N PRO A 63 -5.71 -9.48 14.06
CA PRO A 63 -6.81 -10.25 14.64
C PRO A 63 -6.69 -11.74 14.32
N ASN A 64 -7.41 -12.57 15.08
CA ASN A 64 -7.49 -14.00 14.82
C ASN A 64 -8.00 -14.26 13.38
N GLY A 65 -7.32 -15.15 12.66
CA GLY A 65 -7.65 -15.48 11.27
C GLY A 65 -7.02 -14.57 10.21
N PHE A 66 -6.29 -13.51 10.60
CA PHE A 66 -5.55 -12.66 9.67
C PHE A 66 -4.63 -13.47 8.75
N ASP A 67 -3.85 -14.41 9.31
CA ASP A 67 -2.91 -15.23 8.55
C ASP A 67 -3.60 -16.04 7.44
N THR A 68 -4.83 -16.51 7.67
CA THR A 68 -5.60 -17.26 6.66
C THR A 68 -5.91 -16.38 5.45
N ILE A 69 -6.44 -15.18 5.70
CA ILE A 69 -6.82 -14.23 4.65
C ILE A 69 -5.57 -13.71 3.95
N PHE A 70 -4.54 -13.37 4.73
CA PHE A 70 -3.27 -12.89 4.22
C PHE A 70 -2.60 -13.91 3.30
N ASN A 71 -2.57 -15.20 3.69
CA ASN A 71 -2.01 -16.27 2.86
C ASN A 71 -2.83 -16.57 1.61
N MET A 72 -4.12 -16.24 1.58
CA MET A 72 -4.94 -16.33 0.36
C MET A 72 -4.58 -15.24 -0.66
N ILE A 73 -4.22 -14.04 -0.19
CA ILE A 73 -3.89 -12.88 -1.05
C ILE A 73 -2.42 -12.89 -1.46
N LYS A 74 -1.53 -13.32 -0.57
CA LYS A 74 -0.07 -13.32 -0.76
C LYS A 74 0.42 -13.88 -2.11
N PRO A 75 -0.16 -14.96 -2.68
CA PRO A 75 0.25 -15.49 -3.98
C PRO A 75 0.06 -14.52 -5.16
N MET A 76 -0.78 -13.49 -5.00
CA MET A 76 -1.01 -12.48 -6.04
C MET A 76 0.15 -11.47 -6.16
N MET A 77 1.01 -11.41 -5.14
CA MET A 77 2.17 -10.53 -5.06
C MET A 77 3.42 -11.18 -5.66
N SER A 78 4.34 -10.39 -6.22
CA SER A 78 5.64 -10.93 -6.67
C SER A 78 6.43 -11.53 -5.50
N LYS A 79 7.35 -12.45 -5.79
CA LYS A 79 8.25 -13.03 -4.77
C LYS A 79 9.06 -11.96 -4.03
N LYS A 80 9.45 -10.89 -4.74
CA LYS A 80 10.14 -9.73 -4.16
C LYS A 80 9.28 -9.03 -3.11
N GLN A 81 8.00 -8.77 -3.40
CA GLN A 81 7.10 -8.16 -2.43
C GLN A 81 6.76 -9.09 -1.28
N GLN A 82 6.53 -10.38 -1.54
CA GLN A 82 6.30 -11.37 -0.48
C GLN A 82 7.44 -11.41 0.54
N GLY A 83 8.69 -11.20 0.11
CA GLY A 83 9.87 -11.14 0.97
C GLY A 83 9.97 -9.87 1.83
N ARG A 84 9.11 -8.87 1.60
CA ARG A 84 9.06 -7.60 2.35
C ARG A 84 7.88 -7.53 3.32
N LEU A 85 7.11 -8.61 3.46
CA LEU A 85 5.95 -8.65 4.35
C LEU A 85 6.32 -9.34 5.66
N TYR A 86 6.00 -8.68 6.77
CA TYR A 86 6.30 -9.15 8.12
C TYR A 86 5.04 -9.12 8.96
N VAL A 87 4.63 -10.29 9.48
CA VAL A 87 3.46 -10.41 10.35
C VAL A 87 3.96 -10.67 11.77
N HIS A 88 3.80 -9.67 12.65
CA HIS A 88 4.26 -9.74 14.04
C HIS A 88 3.15 -10.19 14.99
N GLY A 89 1.88 -9.94 14.63
CA GLY A 89 0.76 -10.11 15.54
C GLY A 89 0.96 -9.25 16.79
N THR A 90 0.84 -9.85 17.97
CA THR A 90 1.09 -9.18 19.26
C THR A 90 2.54 -9.26 19.74
N LYS A 91 3.46 -9.79 18.91
CA LYS A 91 4.87 -10.00 19.27
C LYS A 91 5.73 -8.79 18.95
N TRP A 92 5.66 -7.77 19.80
CA TRP A 92 6.38 -6.51 19.62
C TRP A 92 7.90 -6.63 19.51
N GLU A 93 8.53 -7.58 20.23
CA GLU A 93 9.98 -7.80 20.13
C GLU A 93 10.43 -8.19 18.71
N ALA A 94 9.59 -8.89 17.94
CA ALA A 94 9.89 -9.22 16.56
C ALA A 94 9.89 -7.98 15.65
N LEU A 95 9.03 -7.00 15.94
CA LEU A 95 9.03 -5.70 15.28
C LEU A 95 10.30 -4.91 15.63
N TYR A 96 10.66 -4.86 16.92
CA TYR A 96 11.81 -4.07 17.39
C TYR A 96 13.16 -4.57 16.83
N ASN A 97 13.26 -5.85 16.50
CA ASN A 97 14.42 -6.41 15.80
C ASN A 97 14.56 -5.91 14.34
N GLN A 98 13.48 -5.41 13.74
CA GLN A 98 13.49 -4.87 12.38
C GLN A 98 13.53 -3.33 12.38
N ILE A 99 12.84 -2.71 13.35
CA ILE A 99 12.70 -1.26 13.46
C ILE A 99 13.10 -0.86 14.89
N PRO A 100 14.21 -0.11 15.07
CA PRO A 100 14.63 0.32 16.39
C PRO A 100 13.53 1.10 17.11
N LYS A 101 13.26 0.69 18.35
CA LYS A 101 12.15 1.18 19.18
C LYS A 101 12.12 2.72 19.31
N GLN A 102 13.29 3.35 19.39
CA GLN A 102 13.42 4.82 19.49
C GLN A 102 12.76 5.58 18.33
N TYR A 103 12.60 4.98 17.15
CA TYR A 103 11.98 5.63 15.99
C TYR A 103 10.44 5.53 15.97
N LEU A 104 9.86 4.74 16.88
CA LEU A 104 8.43 4.54 16.98
C LEU A 104 7.79 5.62 17.88
N PRO A 105 6.48 5.88 17.72
CA PRO A 105 5.75 6.73 18.66
C PRO A 105 5.59 6.05 20.02
N VAL A 106 5.26 6.85 21.05
CA VAL A 106 5.12 6.38 22.44
C VAL A 106 4.07 5.28 22.61
N GLU A 107 3.00 5.27 21.81
CA GLU A 107 1.97 4.24 21.82
C GLU A 107 2.49 2.87 21.39
N TYR A 108 3.58 2.85 20.62
CA TYR A 108 4.31 1.64 20.21
C TYR A 108 5.59 1.45 21.03
N GLY A 109 5.65 2.09 22.20
CA GLY A 109 6.74 2.01 23.16
C GLY A 109 7.99 2.81 22.80
N GLY A 110 7.99 3.58 21.72
CA GLY A 110 9.13 4.37 21.30
C GLY A 110 9.22 5.75 21.95
N GLU A 111 10.02 6.61 21.34
CA GLU A 111 10.34 7.96 21.86
C GLU A 111 10.13 9.06 20.80
N ASN A 112 9.70 8.71 19.59
CA ASN A 112 9.59 9.62 18.45
C ASN A 112 8.18 10.21 18.32
N GLY A 113 7.79 11.01 19.31
CA GLY A 113 6.49 11.69 19.34
C GLY A 113 5.31 10.76 19.65
N SER A 114 4.10 11.25 19.41
CA SER A 114 2.84 10.54 19.68
C SER A 114 1.99 10.37 18.42
N ILE A 115 1.15 9.34 18.38
CA ILE A 115 0.20 9.16 17.27
C ILE A 115 -0.72 10.39 17.10
N PRO A 116 -1.32 10.99 18.15
CA PRO A 116 -2.09 12.21 18.01
C PRO A 116 -1.35 13.37 17.34
N ASP A 117 -0.08 13.61 17.72
CA ASP A 117 0.72 14.68 17.13
C ASP A 117 1.04 14.40 15.66
N LEU A 118 1.34 13.13 15.33
CA LEU A 118 1.59 12.70 13.95
C LEU A 118 0.33 12.86 13.09
N LEU A 119 -0.84 12.51 13.62
CA LEU A 119 -2.13 12.69 12.94
C LEU A 119 -2.40 14.17 12.65
N GLN A 120 -2.20 15.04 13.65
CA GLN A 120 -2.39 16.49 13.47
C GLN A 120 -1.44 17.06 12.40
N GLN A 121 -0.17 16.66 12.41
CA GLN A 121 0.81 17.09 11.40
C GLN A 121 0.42 16.63 10.00
N TRP A 122 0.02 15.36 9.85
CA TRP A 122 -0.40 14.83 8.55
C TRP A 122 -1.69 15.45 8.05
N GLU A 123 -2.66 15.70 8.92
CA GLU A 123 -3.89 16.42 8.58
C GLU A 123 -3.58 17.80 8.02
N GLN A 124 -2.71 18.56 8.68
CA GLN A 124 -2.28 19.88 8.20
C GLN A 124 -1.59 19.81 6.82
N ARG A 125 -0.68 18.84 6.61
CA ARG A 125 -0.03 18.63 5.30
C ARG A 125 -1.04 18.29 4.20
N ILE A 126 -1.96 17.37 4.47
CA ILE A 126 -3.02 16.99 3.53
C ILE A 126 -3.89 18.20 3.18
N LEU A 127 -4.26 19.02 4.16
CA LEU A 127 -5.04 20.24 3.92
C LEU A 127 -4.27 21.28 3.11
N ALA A 128 -2.95 21.41 3.30
CA ALA A 128 -2.10 22.31 2.52
C ALA A 128 -2.06 21.90 1.03
N TYR A 129 -2.10 20.60 0.73
CA TYR A 129 -2.14 20.07 -0.64
C TYR A 129 -3.52 20.15 -1.31
N ARG A 130 -4.56 20.64 -0.61
CA ARG A 130 -5.93 20.65 -1.15
C ARG A 130 -6.03 21.35 -2.50
N ASN A 131 -5.46 22.55 -2.63
CA ASN A 131 -5.55 23.31 -3.88
C ASN A 131 -4.78 22.64 -5.01
N TYR A 132 -3.63 22.03 -4.70
CA TYR A 132 -2.86 21.26 -5.66
C TYR A 132 -3.70 20.11 -6.25
N TRP A 133 -4.40 19.32 -5.43
CA TRP A 133 -5.26 18.24 -5.93
C TRP A 133 -6.55 18.72 -6.60
N GLU A 134 -7.07 19.90 -6.25
CA GLU A 134 -8.16 20.51 -7.00
C GLU A 134 -7.72 20.91 -8.41
N GLU A 135 -6.50 21.43 -8.54
CA GLU A 135 -5.91 21.76 -9.84
C GLU A 135 -5.55 20.50 -10.64
N GLU A 136 -5.06 19.45 -9.97
CA GLU A 136 -4.63 18.18 -10.56
C GLU A 136 -5.72 17.53 -11.44
N LYS A 137 -7.00 17.70 -11.07
CA LYS A 137 -8.17 17.23 -11.83
C LYS A 137 -8.24 17.77 -13.26
N ASN A 138 -7.58 18.90 -13.53
CA ASN A 138 -7.54 19.53 -14.85
C ASN A 138 -6.39 19.02 -15.73
N TYR A 139 -5.50 18.19 -15.17
CA TYR A 139 -4.41 17.56 -15.90
C TYR A 139 -4.69 16.08 -16.14
N GLY A 140 -4.09 15.54 -17.20
CA GLY A 140 -4.23 14.15 -17.57
C GLY A 140 -3.42 13.81 -18.81
N THR A 141 -3.48 12.55 -19.21
CA THR A 141 -2.83 12.08 -20.43
C THR A 141 -3.81 12.15 -21.59
N ASP A 142 -3.39 12.74 -22.71
CA ASP A 142 -4.12 12.61 -23.97
C ASP A 142 -3.89 11.21 -24.54
N GLU A 143 -4.84 10.32 -24.30
CA GLU A 143 -4.79 8.92 -24.73
C GLU A 143 -4.76 8.76 -26.25
N SER A 144 -5.17 9.77 -27.03
CA SER A 144 -5.06 9.73 -28.50
C SER A 144 -3.60 9.75 -28.99
N LEU A 145 -2.68 10.22 -28.15
CA LEU A 145 -1.25 10.29 -28.44
C LEU A 145 -0.47 9.08 -27.90
N ARG A 146 -1.14 8.10 -27.25
CA ARG A 146 -0.47 6.91 -26.70
C ARG A 146 0.14 6.08 -27.83
N VAL A 147 1.44 5.80 -27.71
CA VAL A 147 2.13 4.89 -28.63
C VAL A 147 1.81 3.45 -28.23
N GLY A 148 1.32 2.66 -29.20
CA GLY A 148 0.93 1.27 -28.98
C GLY A 148 -0.55 1.09 -28.64
N GLN A 149 -0.96 -0.15 -28.37
CA GLN A 149 -2.34 -0.42 -27.98
C GLN A 149 -2.58 0.04 -26.54
N PRO A 150 -3.73 0.68 -26.24
CA PRO A 150 -4.13 0.97 -24.88
C PRO A 150 -4.09 -0.30 -24.03
N VAL A 151 -3.59 -0.19 -22.80
CA VAL A 151 -3.62 -1.30 -21.85
C VAL A 151 -5.08 -1.51 -21.46
N ASP A 152 -5.61 -2.70 -21.73
CA ASP A 152 -6.92 -3.09 -21.23
C ASP A 152 -6.80 -3.43 -19.73
N PHE A 153 -7.09 -2.42 -18.91
CA PHE A 153 -7.05 -2.55 -17.46
C PHE A 153 -8.09 -3.55 -16.95
N GLU A 154 -9.21 -3.79 -17.64
CA GLU A 154 -10.21 -4.75 -17.18
C GLU A 154 -9.76 -6.20 -17.37
N SER A 155 -9.12 -6.51 -18.50
CA SER A 155 -8.50 -7.83 -18.70
C SER A 155 -7.28 -8.04 -17.81
N LEU A 156 -6.50 -7.00 -17.52
CA LEU A 156 -5.34 -7.08 -16.61
C LEU A 156 -5.72 -7.59 -15.20
N PHE A 157 -6.94 -7.28 -14.74
CA PHE A 157 -7.45 -7.67 -13.43
C PHE A 157 -8.50 -8.79 -13.47
N GLY A 158 -8.69 -9.43 -14.63
CA GLY A 158 -9.57 -10.60 -14.79
C GLY A 158 -11.06 -10.30 -14.61
N LEU A 159 -11.48 -9.05 -14.84
CA LEU A 159 -12.89 -8.64 -14.72
C LEU A 159 -13.71 -8.99 -15.96
N GLN A 160 -13.06 -9.32 -17.08
CA GLN A 160 -13.72 -9.81 -18.26
C GLN A 160 -14.17 -11.26 -18.03
N GLY A 161 -15.48 -11.46 -17.97
CA GLY A 161 -16.10 -12.76 -17.79
C GLY A 161 -15.58 -13.80 -18.78
N SER A 162 -15.53 -15.05 -18.34
CA SER A 162 -15.10 -16.24 -19.08
C SER A 162 -15.91 -16.47 -20.37
N PHE A 163 -15.66 -15.69 -21.42
CA PHE A 163 -15.91 -16.09 -22.78
C PHE A 163 -14.56 -16.37 -23.42
N ARG A 164 -14.26 -17.67 -23.54
CA ARG A 164 -13.16 -18.16 -24.35
C ARG A 164 -13.34 -17.62 -25.76
N GLN A 165 -12.56 -16.61 -26.15
CA GLN A 165 -12.37 -16.33 -27.56
C GLN A 165 -11.64 -17.53 -28.16
N LEU A 166 -12.38 -18.31 -28.95
CA LEU A 166 -11.84 -19.32 -29.84
C LEU A 166 -11.02 -18.59 -30.90
N ASN A 167 -9.71 -18.61 -30.77
CA ASN A 167 -8.83 -18.36 -31.91
C ASN A 167 -8.87 -19.63 -32.76
N VAL A 168 -9.46 -19.52 -33.95
CA VAL A 168 -9.41 -20.54 -34.99
C VAL A 168 -8.31 -20.09 -35.95
N ASP A 169 -7.29 -20.93 -36.10
CA ASP A 169 -6.21 -20.77 -37.09
C ASP A 169 -6.74 -20.77 -38.53
#